data_AF-A0A3D1UX19-F1
#
_entry.id   AF-A0A3D1UX19-F1
#
_cell.length_a   1.000
_cell.length_b   1.000
_cell.length_c   1.000
_cell.angle_alpha   90.00
_cell.angle_beta   90.00
_cell.angle_gamma   90.00
#
_symmetry.space_group_name_H-M   'P 1'
#
loop_
_entity.id
_entity.type
_entity.pdbx_description
1 polymer ?
#
loop_
_entity_poly.entity_id
_entity_poly.type
_entity_poly.pdbx_seq_one_letter_code
_entity_poly.pdbx_strand_id
1 'polypeptide(L)'
;MAALILALVFIALDQITKAAVVKYIRFGERIPVIPDFFNLTYITNTGAAWGILAGHGWLLLLISFAVLIAVIYFIHTLTDGWPERIYAIALIVSGIVGNSIDRIFRREVVDFLQFLFGKYQYPSFNIADSCICVGVFIFILSTILRPDRKKPEPDSSYVQLQK
;
A
#
# COMPACT_ATOMS: atom_id res chain seq x y z
N MET A 1 -9.33 -12.03 -11.66
CA MET A 1 -8.47 -13.16 -11.25
C MET A 1 -7.01 -12.77 -11.10
N ALA A 2 -6.33 -12.26 -12.14
CA ALA A 2 -4.91 -11.91 -12.07
C ALA A 2 -4.56 -10.91 -10.94
N ALA A 3 -5.32 -9.82 -10.79
CA ALA A 3 -5.11 -8.82 -9.73
C ALA A 3 -5.29 -9.39 -8.31
N LEU A 4 -6.22 -10.34 -8.13
CA LEU A 4 -6.39 -11.02 -6.84
C LEU A 4 -5.19 -11.93 -6.52
N ILE A 5 -4.70 -12.68 -7.51
CA ILE A 5 -3.50 -13.51 -7.36
C ILE A 5 -2.30 -12.62 -7.02
N LEU A 6 -2.13 -11.52 -7.74
CA LEU A 6 -1.10 -10.52 -7.44
C LEU A 6 -1.19 -10.07 -5.99
N ALA A 7 -2.40 -9.76 -5.52
CA ALA A 7 -2.58 -9.29 -4.15
C ALA A 7 -2.18 -10.34 -3.11
N LEU A 8 -2.64 -11.58 -3.29
CA LEU A 8 -2.30 -12.69 -2.41
C LEU A 8 -0.80 -12.99 -2.40
N VAL A 9 -0.13 -12.88 -3.55
CA VAL A 9 1.32 -13.06 -3.65
C VAL A 9 2.06 -12.00 -2.85
N PHE A 10 1.69 -10.72 -2.96
CA PHE A 10 2.37 -9.66 -2.22
C PHE A 10 2.07 -9.69 -0.71
N ILE A 11 0.85 -10.08 -0.31
CA ILE A 11 0.53 -10.33 1.10
C ILE A 11 1.41 -11.46 1.64
N ALA A 12 1.51 -12.58 0.92
CA ALA A 12 2.34 -13.70 1.33
C ALA A 12 3.82 -13.30 1.39
N LEU A 13 4.33 -12.56 0.40
CA LEU A 13 5.71 -12.09 0.36
C LEU A 13 6.02 -11.18 1.56
N ASP A 14 5.15 -10.23 1.87
CA ASP A 14 5.28 -9.35 3.04
C ASP A 14 5.35 -10.16 4.34
N GLN A 15 4.41 -11.08 4.54
CA GLN A 15 4.36 -11.88 5.77
C GLN A 15 5.52 -12.86 5.90
N ILE A 16 5.95 -13.49 4.81
CA ILE A 16 7.12 -14.39 4.79
C ILE A 16 8.39 -13.61 5.11
N THR A 17 8.59 -12.45 4.48
CA THR A 17 9.80 -11.63 4.71
C THR A 17 9.86 -11.08 6.13
N LYS A 18 8.74 -10.58 6.67
CA LYS A 18 8.64 -10.16 8.08
C LYS A 18 8.91 -11.32 9.04
N ALA A 19 8.33 -12.48 8.80
CA ALA A 19 8.57 -13.67 9.62
C ALA A 19 10.04 -14.11 9.57
N ALA A 20 10.70 -14.03 8.41
CA ALA A 20 12.13 -14.30 8.27
C ALA A 20 12.98 -13.30 9.06
N VAL A 21 12.69 -12.00 8.95
CA VAL A 21 13.41 -10.95 9.71
C VAL A 21 13.31 -11.20 11.21
N VAL A 22 12.09 -11.40 11.72
CA VAL A 22 11.87 -11.68 13.16
C VAL A 22 12.60 -12.94 13.64
N LYS A 23 12.76 -13.94 12.76
CA LYS A 23 13.41 -15.21 13.08
C LYS A 23 14.93 -15.15 13.04
N TYR A 24 15.50 -14.42 12.09
CA TYR A 24 16.93 -14.51 11.76
C TYR A 24 17.75 -13.27 12.12
N ILE A 25 17.12 -12.12 12.37
CA ILE A 25 17.80 -10.85 12.68
C ILE A 25 17.46 -10.47 14.12
N ARG A 26 18.45 -10.08 14.93
CA ARG A 26 18.19 -9.61 16.29
C ARG A 26 17.54 -8.24 16.25
N PHE A 27 16.65 -7.94 17.19
CA PHE A 27 16.02 -6.63 17.26
C PHE A 27 17.07 -5.51 17.40
N GLY A 28 16.99 -4.49 16.56
CA GLY A 28 17.94 -3.38 16.45
C GLY A 28 19.22 -3.69 15.66
N GLU A 29 19.46 -4.96 15.27
CA GLU A 29 20.59 -5.33 14.43
C GLU A 29 20.44 -4.76 13.02
N ARG A 30 21.58 -4.45 12.40
CA ARG A 30 21.70 -3.98 11.02
C ARG A 30 22.70 -4.85 10.29
N ILE A 31 22.22 -5.60 9.30
CA ILE A 31 23.03 -6.44 8.42
C ILE A 31 23.25 -5.67 7.12
N PRO A 32 24.49 -5.23 6.82
CA PRO A 32 24.77 -4.50 5.59
C PRO A 32 24.64 -5.42 4.38
N VAL A 33 23.83 -4.99 3.40
CA VAL A 33 23.70 -5.66 2.09
C VAL A 33 24.49 -4.89 1.04
N ILE A 34 24.35 -3.57 1.02
CA ILE A 34 25.20 -2.66 0.25
C ILE A 34 25.84 -1.71 1.28
N PRO A 35 27.16 -1.77 1.50
CA PRO A 35 27.85 -0.91 2.46
C PRO A 35 27.48 0.56 2.27
N ASP A 36 27.22 1.25 3.38
CA ASP A 36 26.86 2.67 3.46
C ASP A 36 25.58 3.11 2.72
N PHE A 37 24.79 2.18 2.19
CA PHE A 37 23.57 2.48 1.43
C PHE A 37 22.34 1.66 1.85
N PHE A 38 22.47 0.34 1.98
CA PHE A 38 21.31 -0.53 2.21
C PHE A 38 21.62 -1.61 3.25
N ASN A 39 20.79 -1.64 4.29
CA ASN A 39 20.84 -2.64 5.36
C ASN A 39 19.51 -3.39 5.44
N LEU A 40 19.59 -4.68 5.77
CA LEU A 40 18.48 -5.38 6.40
C LEU A 40 18.54 -5.14 7.91
N THR A 41 17.41 -4.76 8.50
CA THR A 41 17.32 -4.52 9.94
C THR A 41 16.09 -5.19 10.51
N TYR A 42 16.04 -5.34 11.83
CA TYR A 42 14.79 -5.64 12.52
C TYR A 42 14.44 -4.48 13.45
N ILE A 43 13.49 -3.65 13.03
CA ILE A 43 12.86 -2.67 13.90
C ILE A 43 11.33 -2.79 13.81
N THR A 44 10.63 -2.17 14.74
CA THR A 44 9.17 -2.14 14.74
C THR A 44 8.63 -0.72 14.75
N ASN A 45 7.45 -0.54 14.15
CA ASN A 45 6.78 0.73 14.01
C ASN A 45 5.38 0.67 14.63
N THR A 46 5.15 1.50 15.64
CA THR A 46 3.85 1.64 16.33
C THR A 46 2.97 2.72 15.71
N GLY A 47 3.50 3.48 14.75
CA GLY A 47 2.82 4.54 14.01
C GLY A 47 2.64 4.20 12.53
N ALA A 48 2.42 5.25 11.74
CA ALA A 48 2.41 5.24 10.28
C ALA A 48 3.75 5.75 9.72
N ALA A 49 3.76 6.23 8.47
CA ALA A 49 4.93 6.88 7.89
C ALA A 49 5.45 8.01 8.80
N TRP A 50 6.78 8.09 8.95
CA TRP A 50 7.46 9.07 9.81
C TRP A 50 7.03 9.07 11.29
N GLY A 51 6.43 7.98 11.78
CA GLY A 51 5.98 7.87 13.17
C GLY A 51 4.68 8.61 13.49
N ILE A 52 3.95 9.09 12.48
CA ILE A 52 2.64 9.72 12.66
C ILE A 52 1.70 8.74 13.38
N LEU A 53 0.96 9.22 14.39
CA LEU A 53 0.06 8.41 15.21
C LEU A 53 0.75 7.23 15.93
N ALA A 54 2.04 7.36 16.26
CA ALA A 54 2.72 6.38 17.11
C ALA A 54 1.94 6.13 18.42
N GLY A 55 1.90 4.86 18.84
CA GLY A 55 1.12 4.41 20.00
C GLY A 55 -0.40 4.29 19.75
N HIS A 56 -0.91 4.73 18.60
CA HIS A 56 -2.34 4.67 18.24
C HIS A 56 -2.61 3.62 17.17
N GLY A 57 -1.97 2.45 17.28
CA GLY A 57 -2.08 1.36 16.29
C GLY A 57 -3.52 0.92 15.99
N TRP A 58 -4.42 1.00 16.99
CA TRP A 58 -5.85 0.71 16.80
C TRP A 58 -6.55 1.71 15.87
N LEU A 59 -6.17 2.99 15.93
CA LEU A 59 -6.72 4.04 15.06
C LEU A 59 -6.23 3.84 13.62
N LEU A 60 -4.95 3.48 13.46
CA LEU A 60 -4.39 3.13 12.15
C LEU A 60 -5.09 1.90 11.56
N LEU A 61 -5.40 0.90 12.40
CA LEU A 61 -6.16 -0.27 11.97
C LEU A 61 -7.59 0.11 11.54
N LEU A 62 -8.26 1.00 12.28
CA LEU A 62 -9.58 1.53 11.91
C LEU A 62 -9.55 2.27 10.57
N ILE A 63 -8.55 3.12 10.35
CA ILE A 63 -8.34 3.83 9.07
C ILE A 63 -8.12 2.83 7.94
N SER A 64 -7.27 1.81 8.14
CA SER A 64 -7.04 0.74 7.16
C SER A 64 -8.34 0.07 6.75
N PHE A 65 -9.19 -0.32 7.70
CA PHE A 65 -10.48 -0.92 7.40
C PHE A 65 -11.43 0.02 6.66
N ALA A 66 -11.48 1.31 7.06
CA ALA A 66 -12.28 2.31 6.35
C ALA A 66 -11.84 2.45 4.89
N VAL A 67 -10.53 2.46 4.61
CA VAL A 67 -10.00 2.51 3.25
C VAL A 67 -10.35 1.24 2.48
N LEU A 68 -10.23 0.04 3.07
CA LEU A 68 -10.62 -1.21 2.41
C LEU A 68 -12.10 -1.24 2.04
N ILE A 69 -12.98 -0.78 2.94
CA ILE A 69 -14.43 -0.68 2.68
C ILE A 69 -14.69 0.30 1.53
N ALA A 70 -14.05 1.47 1.55
CA ALA A 70 -14.18 2.46 0.49
C ALA A 70 -13.72 1.91 -0.86
N VAL A 71 -12.60 1.19 -0.91
CA VAL A 71 -12.09 0.53 -2.12
C VAL A 71 -13.11 -0.47 -2.64
N ILE A 72 -13.67 -1.33 -1.80
CA ILE A 72 -14.69 -2.32 -2.22
C ILE A 72 -15.93 -1.62 -2.78
N TYR A 73 -16.43 -0.60 -2.08
CA TYR A 73 -17.63 0.12 -2.47
C TYR A 73 -17.46 0.87 -3.79
N PHE A 74 -16.30 1.50 -3.99
CA PHE A 74 -16.02 2.32 -5.18
C PHE A 74 -15.23 1.59 -6.28
N ILE A 75 -14.98 0.28 -6.17
CA ILE A 75 -14.04 -0.41 -7.07
C ILE A 75 -14.41 -0.27 -8.54
N HIS A 76 -15.70 -0.32 -8.87
CA HIS A 76 -16.18 -0.15 -10.23
C HIS A 76 -15.88 1.26 -10.76
N THR A 77 -16.16 2.29 -9.97
CA THR A 77 -15.85 3.68 -10.33
C THR A 77 -14.35 3.92 -10.44
N LEU A 78 -13.56 3.39 -9.50
CA LEU A 78 -12.11 3.58 -9.46
C LEU A 78 -11.39 2.90 -10.64
N THR A 79 -12.01 1.89 -11.26
CA THR A 79 -11.39 1.10 -12.33
C THR A 79 -12.07 1.25 -13.69
N ASP A 80 -13.10 2.09 -13.78
CA ASP A 80 -13.86 2.27 -15.01
C ASP A 80 -12.97 2.80 -16.14
N GLY A 81 -13.08 2.18 -17.31
CA GLY A 81 -12.32 2.55 -18.51
C GLY A 81 -10.83 2.17 -18.55
N TRP A 82 -10.20 1.77 -17.44
CA TRP A 82 -8.73 1.64 -17.35
C TRP A 82 -8.25 0.41 -16.56
N PRO A 83 -7.85 -0.68 -17.24
CA PRO A 83 -7.54 -1.96 -16.59
C PRO A 83 -6.30 -1.93 -15.71
N GLU A 84 -5.35 -1.01 -15.89
CA GLU A 84 -4.17 -0.89 -15.01
C GLU A 84 -4.54 -0.50 -13.57
N ARG A 85 -5.66 0.21 -13.37
CA ARG A 85 -6.08 0.70 -12.06
C ARG A 85 -6.46 -0.44 -11.11
N ILE A 86 -6.94 -1.59 -11.63
CA ILE A 86 -7.24 -2.75 -10.78
C ILE A 86 -5.97 -3.35 -10.16
N TYR A 87 -4.84 -3.30 -10.86
CA TYR A 87 -3.55 -3.78 -10.35
C TYR A 87 -2.97 -2.80 -9.34
N ALA A 88 -3.13 -1.50 -9.59
CA ALA A 88 -2.77 -0.45 -8.63
C ALA A 88 -3.53 -0.62 -7.30
N ILE A 89 -4.85 -0.81 -7.38
CA ILE A 89 -5.70 -1.09 -6.22
C ILE A 89 -5.30 -2.40 -5.53
N ALA A 90 -5.00 -3.45 -6.29
CA ALA A 90 -4.54 -4.71 -5.72
C ALA A 90 -3.26 -4.56 -4.89
N LEU A 91 -2.28 -3.77 -5.37
CA LEU A 91 -1.06 -3.46 -4.59
C LEU A 91 -1.39 -2.67 -3.32
N ILE A 92 -2.23 -1.64 -3.41
CA ILE A 92 -2.66 -0.85 -2.24
C ILE A 92 -3.32 -1.75 -1.19
N VAL A 93 -4.29 -2.57 -1.61
CA VAL A 93 -4.99 -3.52 -0.72
C VAL A 93 -4.01 -4.50 -0.10
N SER A 94 -3.06 -5.03 -0.87
CA SER A 94 -2.04 -5.96 -0.36
C SER A 94 -1.23 -5.37 0.77
N GLY A 95 -0.77 -4.13 0.59
CA GLY A 95 0.02 -3.45 1.59
C GLY A 95 -0.79 -3.07 2.83
N ILE A 96 -2.04 -2.59 2.64
CA ILE A 96 -2.94 -2.32 3.77
C ILE A 96 -3.18 -3.58 4.59
N VAL A 97 -3.46 -4.71 3.92
CA VAL A 97 -3.69 -5.99 4.59
C VAL A 97 -2.43 -6.50 5.30
N GLY A 98 -1.27 -6.52 4.64
CA GLY A 98 -0.01 -6.98 5.24
C GLY A 98 0.37 -6.20 6.51
N ASN A 99 0.22 -4.88 6.48
CA ASN A 99 0.47 -4.03 7.65
C ASN A 99 -0.65 -4.09 8.71
N SER A 100 -1.86 -4.48 8.34
CA SER A 100 -2.96 -4.70 9.29
C SER A 100 -2.81 -6.03 10.03
N ILE A 101 -2.33 -7.08 9.36
CA ILE A 101 -2.01 -8.38 9.98
C ILE A 101 -1.02 -8.17 11.13
N ASP A 102 0.09 -7.48 10.88
CA ASP A 102 1.06 -7.14 11.92
C ASP A 102 0.42 -6.38 13.09
N ARG A 103 -0.37 -5.33 12.82
CA ARG A 103 -1.05 -4.57 13.89
C ARG A 103 -2.02 -5.41 14.71
N ILE A 104 -2.67 -6.40 14.11
CA ILE A 104 -3.58 -7.31 14.82
C ILE A 104 -2.80 -8.31 15.69
N PHE A 105 -1.76 -8.95 15.15
CA PHE A 105 -1.08 -10.06 15.82
C PHE A 105 0.13 -9.64 16.66
N ARG A 106 0.77 -8.53 16.33
CA ARG A 106 2.00 -8.02 16.98
C ARG A 106 1.80 -6.66 17.64
N ARG A 107 0.71 -5.94 17.35
CA ARG A 107 0.43 -4.54 17.79
C ARG A 107 1.34 -3.47 17.17
N GLU A 108 2.34 -3.89 16.42
CA GLU A 108 3.33 -3.06 15.76
C GLU A 108 3.68 -3.69 14.39
N VAL A 109 4.19 -2.88 13.48
CA VAL A 109 4.60 -3.32 12.14
C VAL A 109 6.09 -3.63 12.13
N VAL A 110 6.47 -4.75 11.51
CA VAL A 110 7.89 -5.09 11.32
C VAL A 110 8.44 -4.36 10.10
N ASP A 111 9.44 -3.51 10.32
CA ASP A 111 10.15 -2.78 9.26
C ASP A 111 11.60 -3.25 9.16
N PHE A 112 12.08 -3.43 7.93
CA PHE A 112 13.35 -4.13 7.71
C PHE A 112 14.17 -3.66 6.52
N LEU A 113 13.61 -2.87 5.62
CA LEU A 113 14.34 -2.24 4.53
C LEU A 113 14.84 -0.88 5.00
N GLN A 114 16.15 -0.76 5.27
CA GLN A 114 16.77 0.47 5.74
C GLN A 114 17.72 1.04 4.69
N PHE A 115 17.45 2.26 4.23
CA PHE A 115 18.28 2.97 3.26
C PHE A 115 18.97 4.19 3.87
N LEU A 116 20.22 4.41 3.46
CA LEU A 116 21.09 5.48 3.93
C LEU A 116 21.50 6.34 2.73
N PHE A 117 21.44 7.66 2.92
CA PHE A 117 21.90 8.67 1.97
C PHE A 117 22.93 9.57 2.68
N GLY A 118 24.17 9.08 2.76
CA GLY A 118 25.21 9.69 3.59
C GLY A 118 24.85 9.61 5.07
N LYS A 119 24.70 10.76 5.74
CA LYS A 119 24.31 10.82 7.16
C LYS A 119 22.80 10.68 7.39
N TYR A 120 22.01 10.77 6.33
CA TYR A 120 20.56 10.72 6.43
C TYR A 120 20.06 9.28 6.32
N GLN A 121 19.27 8.84 7.30
CA GLN A 121 18.59 7.55 7.26
C GLN A 121 17.14 7.77 6.87
N TYR A 122 16.73 7.22 5.72
CA TYR A 122 15.31 7.19 5.36
C TYR A 122 14.56 6.25 6.33
N PRO A 123 13.32 6.55 6.74
CA PRO A 123 12.54 5.68 7.61
C PRO A 123 12.52 4.27 7.05
N SER A 124 12.84 3.28 7.87
CA SER A 124 12.77 1.90 7.40
C SER A 124 11.32 1.57 7.04
N PHE A 125 11.17 0.70 6.06
CA PHE A 125 9.86 0.27 5.56
C PHE A 125 9.89 -1.22 5.23
N ASN A 126 8.78 -1.73 4.70
CA ASN A 126 8.64 -3.13 4.33
C ASN A 126 8.01 -3.31 2.94
N ILE A 127 7.72 -4.55 2.57
CA ILE A 127 7.11 -4.89 1.27
C ILE A 127 5.68 -4.33 1.19
N ALA A 128 4.89 -4.39 2.26
CA ALA A 128 3.57 -3.79 2.30
C ALA A 128 3.60 -2.28 2.02
N ASP A 129 4.53 -1.52 2.61
CA ASP A 129 4.68 -0.08 2.34
C ASP A 129 5.08 0.20 0.89
N SER A 130 5.97 -0.64 0.34
CA SER A 130 6.38 -0.57 -1.06
C SER A 130 5.17 -0.78 -1.99
N CYS A 131 4.30 -1.74 -1.67
CA CYS A 131 3.06 -1.99 -2.42
C CYS A 131 2.09 -0.80 -2.36
N ILE A 132 1.90 -0.19 -1.19
CA ILE A 132 1.08 1.03 -1.06
C ILE A 132 1.67 2.15 -1.90
N CYS A 133 2.97 2.43 -1.76
CA CYS A 133 3.62 3.52 -2.47
C CYS A 133 3.53 3.37 -4.00
N VAL A 134 3.91 2.19 -4.53
CA VAL A 134 3.85 1.90 -5.96
C VAL A 134 2.41 1.88 -6.48
N GLY A 135 1.48 1.27 -5.74
CA GLY A 135 0.08 1.22 -6.11
C GLY A 135 -0.56 2.61 -6.18
N VAL A 136 -0.33 3.46 -5.17
CA VAL A 136 -0.78 4.86 -5.17
C VAL A 136 -0.17 5.63 -6.33
N PHE A 137 1.14 5.49 -6.57
CA PHE A 137 1.81 6.14 -7.69
C PHE A 137 1.20 5.77 -9.04
N ILE A 138 0.99 4.47 -9.31
CA ILE A 138 0.38 4.00 -10.55
C ILE A 138 -1.07 4.52 -10.68
N PHE A 139 -1.85 4.49 -9.59
CA PHE A 139 -3.23 4.95 -9.61
C PHE A 139 -3.32 6.45 -9.93
N ILE A 140 -2.51 7.28 -9.27
CA ILE A 140 -2.45 8.73 -9.53
C ILE A 140 -1.99 9.01 -10.96
N LEU A 141 -0.96 8.32 -11.43
CA LEU A 141 -0.44 8.50 -12.78
C LEU A 141 -1.49 8.12 -13.84
N SER A 142 -2.22 7.02 -13.65
CA SER A 142 -3.35 6.64 -14.52
C SER A 142 -4.43 7.72 -14.48
N THR A 143 -4.84 8.21 -13.32
CA THR A 143 -5.87 9.26 -13.21
C THR A 143 -5.50 10.55 -13.94
N ILE A 144 -4.22 10.97 -13.88
CA ILE A 144 -3.75 12.19 -14.55
C ILE A 144 -3.67 12.00 -16.08
N LEU A 145 -3.11 10.89 -16.54
CA LEU A 145 -2.88 10.66 -17.98
C LEU A 145 -4.14 10.19 -18.71
N ARG A 146 -5.09 9.60 -17.98
CA ARG A 146 -6.22 8.86 -18.50
C ARG A 146 -7.46 9.22 -17.68
N PRO A 147 -7.95 10.47 -17.77
CA PRO A 147 -9.16 10.87 -17.07
C PRO A 147 -10.34 10.00 -17.49
N ASP A 148 -11.31 9.86 -16.59
CA ASP A 148 -12.48 9.00 -16.84
C ASP A 148 -13.19 9.45 -18.11
N ARG A 149 -13.60 8.48 -18.95
CA ARG A 149 -14.42 8.79 -20.12
C ARG A 149 -15.70 9.44 -19.60
N LYS A 150 -15.89 10.74 -19.83
CA LYS A 150 -17.21 11.37 -19.64
C LYS A 150 -18.20 10.52 -20.43
N LYS A 151 -19.24 10.00 -19.76
CA LYS A 151 -20.39 9.45 -20.47
C LYS A 151 -20.84 10.52 -21.48
N PRO A 152 -21.07 10.18 -22.76
CA PRO A 152 -21.57 11.15 -23.72
C PRO A 152 -22.81 11.82 -23.11
N GLU A 153 -22.84 13.15 -23.08
CA GLU A 153 -24.03 13.88 -22.67
C GLU A 153 -25.19 13.39 -23.54
N PRO A 154 -26.36 13.08 -22.96
CA PRO A 154 -27.52 12.71 -23.75
C PRO A 154 -27.78 13.83 -24.75
N ASP A 155 -27.89 13.47 -26.03
CA ASP A 155 -28.08 14.43 -27.12
C ASP A 155 -29.29 15.32 -26.81
N SER A 156 -29.04 16.62 -26.69
CA SER A 156 -30.03 17.65 -26.34
C SER A 156 -31.18 17.69 -27.34
N SER A 157 -31.00 17.13 -28.55
CA SER A 157 -32.05 16.95 -29.55
C SER A 157 -33.25 16.13 -29.03
N TYR A 158 -33.03 15.12 -28.17
CA TYR A 158 -34.12 14.32 -27.59
C TYR A 158 -34.94 15.08 -26.54
N VAL A 159 -34.32 16.02 -25.81
CA VAL A 159 -35.00 16.84 -24.80
C VAL A 159 -35.89 17.90 -25.45
N GLN A 160 -35.55 18.36 -26.65
CA GLN A 160 -36.37 19.33 -27.40
C GLN A 160 -37.58 18.68 -28.09
N LEU A 161 -37.52 17.39 -28.44
CA LEU A 161 -38.63 16.66 -29.07
C LEU A 161 -39.75 16.25 -28.10
N GLN A 162 -39.55 16.42 -26.78
CA GLN A 162 -40.53 16.08 -25.74
C GLN A 162 -41.21 17.32 -25.10
N LYS A 163 -40.95 18.53 -25.59
CA LYS A 163 -41.64 19.77 -25.22
C LYS A 163 -42.55 20.24 -26.35
#